data_AF-A0A7W1N8E1-F1
#
_entry.id   AF-A0A7W1N8E1-F1
#
_cell.length_a   1.000
_cell.length_b   1.000
_cell.length_c   1.000
_cell.angle_alpha   90.00
_cell.angle_beta   90.00
_cell.angle_gamma   90.00
#
_symmetry.space_group_name_H-M   'P 1'
#
loop_
_entity.id
_entity.type
_entity.pdbx_description
1 polymer ?
#
loop_
_entity_poly.entity_id
_entity_poly.type
_entity_poly.pdbx_seq_one_letter_code
_entity_poly.pdbx_strand_id
1 'polypeptide(L)'
;ERALHRGAFGYGLLWTATGVGLVVGSLASASLLERREVASVYPLAFVPWAAGVLGAALAANIWLAAGAMVLAGFGNGLTFPMTVLIVQRYTIDRLRGRAFTLIISAHNALLGIAMVTAGALTELAGPRWTYAVASMFLASGSVTAYLLSRGIREQSALAARHPV
;
A
#
# COMPACT_ATOMS: atom_id res chain seq x y z
N GLU A 1 20.31 -25.53 -16.67
CA GLU A 1 19.15 -25.88 -15.79
C GLU A 1 19.27 -25.48 -14.32
N ARG A 2 20.45 -25.50 -13.66
CA ARG A 2 20.57 -25.14 -12.22
C ARG A 2 20.39 -23.64 -11.89
N ALA A 3 20.49 -22.75 -12.88
CA ALA A 3 20.27 -21.30 -12.70
C ALA A 3 18.78 -20.90 -12.67
N LEU A 4 17.91 -21.60 -13.42
CA LEU A 4 16.46 -21.33 -13.41
C LEU A 4 15.83 -21.69 -12.06
N HIS A 5 16.24 -22.81 -11.45
CA HIS A 5 15.57 -23.35 -10.26
C HIS A 5 15.81 -22.53 -8.99
N ARG A 6 17.03 -21.97 -8.80
CA ARG A 6 17.31 -21.10 -7.64
C ARG A 6 16.68 -19.71 -7.77
N GLY A 7 16.55 -19.20 -8.99
CA GLY A 7 15.90 -17.91 -9.26
C GLY A 7 14.37 -17.99 -9.23
N ALA A 8 13.79 -18.96 -9.93
CA ALA A 8 12.33 -19.09 -10.07
C ALA A 8 11.64 -19.50 -8.77
N PHE A 9 12.22 -20.45 -8.01
CA PHE A 9 11.68 -20.81 -6.69
C PHE A 9 11.72 -19.61 -5.75
N GLY A 10 12.84 -18.88 -5.74
CA GLY A 10 12.97 -17.72 -4.87
C GLY A 10 12.00 -16.59 -5.23
N TYR A 11 11.87 -16.30 -6.52
CA TYR A 11 10.88 -15.35 -7.02
C TYR A 11 9.45 -15.78 -6.66
N GLY A 12 9.10 -17.04 -6.90
CA GLY A 12 7.80 -17.60 -6.53
C GLY A 12 7.52 -17.48 -5.03
N LEU A 13 8.50 -17.82 -4.19
CA LEU A 13 8.39 -17.70 -2.74
C LEU A 13 8.10 -16.25 -2.30
N LEU A 14 8.80 -15.26 -2.85
CA LEU A 14 8.60 -13.85 -2.52
C LEU A 14 7.20 -13.35 -2.93
N TRP A 15 6.73 -13.73 -4.12
CA TRP A 15 5.40 -13.35 -4.60
C TRP A 15 4.28 -14.07 -3.86
N THR A 16 4.45 -15.35 -3.53
CA THR A 16 3.52 -16.09 -2.68
C THR A 16 3.46 -15.48 -1.27
N ALA A 17 4.62 -15.14 -0.67
CA ALA A 17 4.68 -14.46 0.61
C ALA A 17 3.93 -13.11 0.59
N THR A 18 4.13 -12.33 -0.47
CA THR A 18 3.37 -11.08 -0.69
C THR A 18 1.87 -11.34 -0.78
N GLY A 19 1.45 -12.36 -1.54
CA GLY A 19 0.05 -12.74 -1.69
C GLY A 19 -0.60 -13.17 -0.37
N VAL A 20 0.10 -13.96 0.45
CA VAL A 20 -0.36 -14.33 1.79
C VAL A 20 -0.58 -13.09 2.65
N GLY A 21 0.39 -12.18 2.68
CA GLY A 21 0.26 -10.89 3.36
C GLY A 21 -0.96 -10.11 2.89
N LEU A 22 -1.16 -10.01 1.58
CA LEU A 22 -2.27 -9.29 0.96
C LEU A 22 -3.63 -9.85 1.38
N VAL A 23 -3.80 -11.17 1.37
CA VAL A 23 -5.05 -11.82 1.80
C VAL A 23 -5.31 -11.52 3.27
N VAL A 24 -4.31 -11.70 4.13
CA VAL A 24 -4.42 -11.44 5.57
C VAL A 24 -4.75 -9.96 5.84
N GLY A 25 -4.06 -9.04 5.16
CA GLY A 25 -4.30 -7.60 5.28
C GLY A 25 -5.70 -7.19 4.81
N SER A 26 -6.18 -7.77 3.71
CA SER A 26 -7.52 -7.51 3.20
C SER A 26 -8.60 -7.98 4.19
N LEU A 27 -8.43 -9.16 4.78
CA LEU A 27 -9.36 -9.67 5.81
C LEU A 27 -9.31 -8.81 7.09
N ALA A 28 -8.11 -8.42 7.52
CA ALA A 28 -7.93 -7.53 8.67
C ALA A 28 -8.52 -6.14 8.46
N SER A 29 -8.60 -5.67 7.20
CA SER A 29 -9.21 -4.37 6.89
C SER A 29 -10.68 -4.31 7.33
N ALA A 30 -11.45 -5.39 7.14
CA ALA A 30 -12.85 -5.42 7.53
C ALA A 30 -13.02 -5.27 9.05
N SER A 31 -12.28 -6.07 9.83
CA SER A 31 -12.36 -6.06 11.29
C SER A 31 -11.84 -4.76 11.92
N LEU A 32 -10.83 -4.12 11.32
CA LEU A 32 -10.34 -2.81 11.74
C LEU A 32 -11.40 -1.71 11.53
N LEU A 33 -12.15 -1.79 10.43
CA LEU A 33 -13.14 -0.78 10.06
C LEU A 33 -14.49 -0.92 10.74
N GLU A 34 -14.76 -2.07 11.37
CA GLU A 34 -15.89 -2.22 12.31
C GLU A 34 -15.69 -1.40 13.58
N ARG A 35 -14.43 -1.28 14.03
CA ARG A 35 -14.09 -0.68 15.33
C ARG A 35 -13.55 0.74 15.23
N ARG A 36 -13.09 1.16 14.06
CA ARG A 36 -12.41 2.45 13.85
C ARG A 36 -12.82 3.09 12.55
N GLU A 37 -12.80 4.43 12.52
CA GLU A 37 -13.06 5.17 11.30
C GLU A 37 -11.94 4.98 10.28
N VAL A 38 -12.32 4.83 9.00
CA VAL A 38 -11.40 4.63 7.87
C VAL A 38 -10.32 5.72 7.83
N ALA A 39 -10.68 6.97 8.15
CA ALA A 39 -9.78 8.12 8.14
C ALA A 39 -8.64 7.98 9.16
N SER A 40 -8.86 7.30 10.28
CA SER A 40 -7.85 7.06 11.32
C SER A 40 -6.92 5.90 10.99
N VAL A 41 -7.43 4.87 10.29
CA VAL A 41 -6.69 3.62 10.02
C VAL A 41 -5.91 3.69 8.71
N TYR A 42 -6.45 4.37 7.69
CA TYR A 42 -5.87 4.41 6.35
C TYR A 42 -4.41 4.90 6.31
N PRO A 43 -4.00 5.98 7.01
CA PRO A 43 -2.60 6.41 7.02
C PRO A 43 -1.65 5.36 7.62
N LEU A 44 -2.14 4.60 8.61
CA LEU A 44 -1.37 3.56 9.29
C LEU A 44 -1.14 2.33 8.41
N ALA A 45 -1.99 2.07 7.41
CA ALA A 45 -1.86 0.95 6.49
C ALA A 45 -0.57 1.03 5.63
N PHE A 46 -0.08 2.24 5.37
CA PHE A 46 1.17 2.46 4.62
C PHE A 46 2.43 2.15 5.44
N VAL A 47 2.36 2.16 6.78
CA VAL A 47 3.51 1.92 7.66
C VAL A 47 4.06 0.49 7.51
N PRO A 48 3.27 -0.59 7.70
CA PRO A 48 3.77 -1.94 7.47
C PRO A 48 4.15 -2.15 6.02
N TRP A 49 3.47 -1.49 5.07
CA TRP A 49 3.84 -1.58 3.65
C TRP A 49 5.25 -1.05 3.40
N ALA A 50 5.53 0.19 3.82
CA ALA A 50 6.83 0.82 3.68
C ALA A 50 7.93 0.05 4.44
N ALA A 51 7.63 -0.40 5.67
CA ALA A 51 8.54 -1.19 6.47
C ALA A 51 8.89 -2.54 5.82
N GLY A 52 7.92 -3.23 5.22
CA GLY A 52 8.14 -4.48 4.50
C GLY A 52 8.99 -4.28 3.24
N VAL A 53 8.72 -3.22 2.47
CA VAL A 53 9.51 -2.89 1.27
C VAL A 53 10.95 -2.51 1.65
N LEU A 54 11.14 -1.71 2.71
CA LEU A 54 12.47 -1.37 3.23
C LEU A 54 13.20 -2.61 3.80
N GLY A 55 12.49 -3.48 4.52
CA GLY A 55 13.03 -4.72 5.04
C GLY A 55 13.55 -5.63 3.93
N ALA A 56 12.86 -5.68 2.79
CA ALA A 56 13.32 -6.40 1.61
C ALA A 56 14.57 -5.77 0.98
N ALA A 57 14.73 -4.44 1.01
CA ALA A 57 15.95 -3.75 0.56
C ALA A 57 17.19 -4.12 1.39
N LEU A 58 16.99 -4.42 2.67
CA LEU A 58 18.03 -4.74 3.64
C LEU A 58 18.23 -6.25 3.83
N ALA A 59 17.40 -7.09 3.21
CA ALA A 59 17.41 -8.53 3.45
C ALA A 59 18.73 -9.16 2.99
N ALA A 60 19.45 -9.78 3.94
CA ALA A 60 20.69 -10.51 3.68
C ALA A 60 20.44 -11.94 3.16
N ASN A 61 19.21 -12.45 3.28
CA ASN A 61 18.83 -13.78 2.82
C ASN A 61 17.37 -13.81 2.35
N ILE A 62 17.01 -14.86 1.62
CA ILE A 62 15.70 -14.98 0.99
C ILE A 62 14.54 -15.14 1.99
N TRP A 63 14.78 -15.76 3.14
CA TRP A 63 13.76 -15.97 4.15
C TRP A 63 13.37 -14.65 4.83
N LEU A 64 14.36 -13.80 5.10
CA LEU A 64 14.13 -12.45 5.60
C LEU A 64 13.39 -11.59 4.57
N ALA A 65 13.77 -11.70 3.29
CA ALA A 65 13.05 -11.04 2.20
C ALA A 65 11.60 -11.53 2.10
N ALA A 66 11.35 -12.83 2.24
CA ALA A 66 10.00 -13.39 2.24
C ALA A 66 9.16 -12.87 3.41
N GLY A 67 9.69 -12.85 4.63
CA GLY A 67 9.00 -12.26 5.78
C GLY A 67 8.70 -10.76 5.58
N ALA A 68 9.65 -10.01 5.03
CA ALA A 68 9.45 -8.60 4.70
C ALA A 68 8.38 -8.40 3.60
N MET A 69 8.32 -9.30 2.62
CA MET A 69 7.29 -9.32 1.59
C MET A 69 5.90 -9.66 2.12
N VAL A 70 5.77 -10.53 3.15
CA VAL A 70 4.49 -10.73 3.86
C VAL A 70 4.02 -9.40 4.46
N LEU A 71 4.92 -8.67 5.14
CA LEU A 71 4.58 -7.39 5.75
C LEU A 71 4.21 -6.32 4.70
N ALA A 72 4.94 -6.29 3.57
CA ALA A 72 4.63 -5.42 2.45
C ALA A 72 3.25 -5.73 1.86
N GLY A 73 2.97 -7.01 1.61
CA GLY A 73 1.68 -7.50 1.14
C GLY A 73 0.54 -7.17 2.10
N PHE A 74 0.76 -7.32 3.42
CA PHE A 74 -0.21 -6.97 4.45
C PHE A 74 -0.64 -5.50 4.38
N GLY A 75 0.33 -4.58 4.33
CA GLY A 75 0.02 -3.16 4.18
C GLY A 75 -0.69 -2.84 2.87
N ASN A 76 -0.27 -3.45 1.76
CA ASN A 76 -0.94 -3.31 0.47
C ASN A 76 -2.41 -3.80 0.52
N GLY A 77 -2.65 -4.98 1.11
CA GLY A 77 -3.97 -5.57 1.29
C GLY A 77 -4.92 -4.73 2.17
N LEU A 78 -4.38 -3.95 3.11
CA LEU A 78 -5.18 -2.98 3.87
C LEU A 78 -5.61 -1.79 3.02
N THR A 79 -4.72 -1.24 2.20
CA THR A 79 -4.94 0.03 1.49
C THR A 79 -6.02 -0.05 0.40
N PHE A 80 -6.12 -1.15 -0.34
CA PHE A 80 -7.05 -1.24 -1.47
C PHE A 80 -8.54 -1.22 -1.03
N PRO A 81 -9.01 -2.08 -0.11
CA PRO A 81 -10.38 -2.02 0.38
C PRO A 81 -10.72 -0.69 1.06
N MET A 82 -9.79 -0.12 1.82
CA MET A 82 -9.98 1.18 2.48
C MET A 82 -10.17 2.31 1.45
N THR A 83 -9.40 2.29 0.36
CA THR A 83 -9.54 3.29 -0.73
C THR A 83 -10.92 3.21 -1.37
N VAL A 84 -11.40 1.99 -1.66
CA VAL A 84 -12.74 1.75 -2.20
C VAL A 84 -13.81 2.30 -1.24
N LEU A 85 -13.68 2.02 0.05
CA LEU A 85 -14.62 2.50 1.07
C LEU A 85 -14.62 4.01 1.23
N ILE A 86 -13.46 4.66 1.16
CA ILE A 86 -13.36 6.14 1.16
C ILE A 86 -14.14 6.72 -0.03
N VAL A 87 -13.90 6.21 -1.24
CA VAL A 87 -14.61 6.69 -2.43
C VAL A 87 -16.12 6.45 -2.30
N GLN A 88 -16.53 5.29 -1.80
CA GLN A 88 -17.94 4.96 -1.63
C GLN A 88 -18.65 5.85 -0.61
N ARG A 89 -18.03 6.13 0.55
CA ARG A 89 -18.63 6.92 1.64
C ARG A 89 -18.65 8.42 1.37
N TYR A 90 -17.61 8.95 0.72
CA TYR A 90 -17.42 10.39 0.59
C TYR A 90 -17.74 10.93 -0.82
N THR A 91 -18.14 10.07 -1.77
CA THR A 91 -18.53 10.49 -3.13
C THR A 91 -20.02 10.25 -3.37
N ILE A 92 -20.69 11.27 -3.90
CA ILE A 92 -22.11 11.21 -4.32
C ILE A 92 -22.27 10.15 -5.42
N ASP A 93 -23.36 9.36 -5.37
CA ASP A 93 -23.60 8.22 -6.26
C ASP A 93 -23.38 8.53 -7.75
N ARG A 94 -23.86 9.68 -8.24
CA ARG A 94 -23.71 10.11 -9.65
C ARG A 94 -22.26 10.33 -10.08
N LEU A 95 -21.36 10.62 -9.14
CA LEU A 95 -19.93 10.88 -9.40
C LEU A 95 -19.05 9.67 -9.05
N ARG A 96 -19.58 8.65 -8.36
CA ARG A 96 -18.80 7.51 -7.87
C ARG A 96 -18.07 6.77 -8.99
N GLY A 97 -18.77 6.52 -10.12
CA GLY A 97 -18.15 5.92 -11.31
C GLY A 97 -16.99 6.75 -11.86
N ARG A 98 -17.19 8.07 -11.98
CA ARG A 98 -16.15 9.01 -12.46
C ARG A 98 -14.95 9.07 -11.49
N ALA A 99 -15.20 9.05 -10.19
CA ALA A 99 -14.16 9.02 -9.17
C ALA A 99 -13.31 7.76 -9.27
N PHE A 100 -13.94 6.58 -9.41
CA PHE A 100 -13.21 5.33 -9.62
C PHE A 100 -12.42 5.35 -10.93
N THR A 101 -13.00 5.81 -12.03
CA THR A 101 -12.27 5.94 -13.30
C THR A 101 -11.03 6.81 -13.13
N LEU A 102 -11.15 7.99 -12.53
CA LEU A 102 -10.03 8.90 -12.32
C LEU A 102 -8.93 8.25 -11.47
N ILE A 103 -9.29 7.62 -10.35
CA ILE A 103 -8.33 7.00 -9.44
C ILE A 103 -7.63 5.82 -10.12
N ILE A 104 -8.36 4.95 -10.81
CA ILE A 104 -7.81 3.78 -11.49
C ILE A 104 -6.91 4.21 -12.67
N SER A 105 -7.34 5.17 -13.48
CA SER A 105 -6.54 5.70 -14.59
C SER A 105 -5.27 6.37 -14.09
N ALA A 106 -5.34 7.21 -13.05
CA ALA A 106 -4.18 7.84 -12.45
C ALA A 106 -3.23 6.79 -11.85
N HIS A 107 -3.76 5.78 -11.14
CA HIS A 107 -2.97 4.69 -10.59
C HIS A 107 -2.23 3.92 -11.69
N ASN A 108 -2.91 3.53 -12.77
CA ASN A 108 -2.29 2.79 -13.87
C ASN A 108 -1.24 3.63 -14.62
N ALA A 109 -1.49 4.93 -14.82
CA ALA A 109 -0.50 5.83 -15.41
C ALA A 109 0.76 5.93 -14.54
N LEU A 110 0.60 6.14 -13.23
CA LEU A 110 1.71 6.17 -12.27
C LEU A 110 2.42 4.82 -12.19
N LEU A 111 1.68 3.71 -12.22
CA LEU A 111 2.25 2.36 -12.22
C LEU A 111 3.13 2.15 -13.46
N GLY A 112 2.65 2.54 -14.65
CA GLY A 112 3.44 2.47 -15.88
C GLY A 112 4.74 3.28 -15.79
N ILE A 113 4.66 4.52 -15.31
CA ILE A 113 5.84 5.36 -15.07
C ILE A 113 6.77 4.71 -14.04
N ALA A 114 6.22 4.19 -12.94
CA ALA A 114 6.97 3.52 -11.90
C ALA A 114 7.69 2.27 -12.43
N MET A 115 7.06 1.46 -13.28
CA MET A 115 7.72 0.29 -13.88
C MET A 115 8.92 0.67 -14.75
N VAL A 116 8.79 1.70 -15.59
CA VAL A 116 9.90 2.18 -16.45
C VAL A 116 11.04 2.73 -15.59
N THR A 117 10.73 3.64 -14.67
CA THR A 117 11.73 4.27 -13.80
C THR A 117 12.37 3.28 -12.83
N ALA A 118 11.61 2.33 -12.27
CA ALA A 118 12.14 1.30 -11.38
C ALA A 118 13.02 0.29 -12.12
N GLY A 119 12.69 -0.05 -13.37
CA GLY A 119 13.55 -0.87 -14.22
C GLY A 119 14.92 -0.19 -14.44
N ALA A 120 14.90 1.06 -14.90
CA ALA A 120 16.11 1.85 -15.11
C ALA A 120 16.93 2.04 -13.82
N LEU A 121 16.27 2.35 -12.69
CA LEU A 121 16.94 2.50 -11.40
C LEU A 121 17.57 1.19 -10.91
N THR A 122 16.90 0.06 -11.15
CA THR A 122 17.41 -1.27 -10.80
C THR A 122 18.64 -1.63 -11.62
N GLU A 123 18.69 -1.24 -12.88
CA GLU A 123 19.86 -1.46 -13.74
C GLU A 123 21.07 -0.62 -13.30
N LEU A 124 20.83 0.66 -12.95
CA LEU A 124 21.90 1.61 -12.62
C LEU A 124 22.42 1.51 -11.18
N ALA A 125 21.51 1.40 -10.21
CA ALA A 125 21.84 1.44 -8.77
C ALA A 125 21.65 0.08 -8.08
N GLY A 126 21.08 -0.90 -8.77
CA GLY A 126 20.77 -2.21 -8.23
C GLY A 126 19.44 -2.27 -7.46
N PRO A 127 18.93 -3.48 -7.19
CA PRO A 127 17.60 -3.67 -6.59
C PRO A 127 17.45 -3.01 -5.22
N ARG A 128 18.49 -3.02 -4.38
CA ARG A 128 18.40 -2.52 -2.99
C ARG A 128 18.01 -1.04 -2.94
N TRP A 129 18.57 -0.23 -3.82
CA TRP A 129 18.23 1.20 -3.91
C TRP A 129 16.83 1.43 -4.48
N THR A 130 16.40 0.60 -5.44
CA THR A 130 15.02 0.65 -5.95
C THR A 130 13.99 0.40 -4.84
N TYR A 131 14.20 -0.63 -4.01
CA TYR A 131 13.31 -0.89 -2.86
C TYR A 131 13.39 0.22 -1.80
N ALA A 132 14.57 0.77 -1.52
CA ALA A 132 14.72 1.89 -0.59
C ALA A 132 13.94 3.13 -1.05
N VAL A 133 14.09 3.52 -2.32
CA VAL A 133 13.35 4.65 -2.91
C VAL A 133 11.84 4.39 -2.91
N ALA A 134 11.41 3.18 -3.28
CA ALA A 134 9.99 2.80 -3.22
C ALA A 134 9.43 2.91 -1.78
N SER A 135 10.20 2.50 -0.77
CA SER A 135 9.79 2.62 0.63
C SER A 135 9.63 4.09 1.07
N MET A 136 10.46 5.00 0.57
CA MET A 136 10.31 6.44 0.83
C MET A 136 9.03 6.99 0.21
N PHE A 137 8.69 6.60 -1.01
CA PHE A 137 7.41 6.99 -1.62
C PHE A 137 6.22 6.47 -0.81
N LEU A 138 6.26 5.22 -0.35
CA LEU A 138 5.22 4.66 0.51
C LEU A 138 5.10 5.39 1.85
N ALA A 139 6.22 5.72 2.48
CA ALA A 139 6.25 6.52 3.71
C ALA A 139 5.67 7.93 3.48
N SER A 140 5.99 8.58 2.36
CA SER A 140 5.41 9.86 1.99
C SER A 140 3.89 9.76 1.74
N GLY A 141 3.43 8.62 1.24
CA GLY A 141 2.00 8.29 1.11
C GLY A 141 1.30 8.23 2.47
N SER A 142 1.94 7.62 3.48
CA SER A 142 1.45 7.64 4.86
C SER A 142 1.28 9.05 5.40
N VAL A 143 2.30 9.90 5.21
CA VAL A 143 2.27 11.31 5.66
C VAL A 143 1.15 12.08 4.94
N THR A 144 1.05 11.93 3.62
CA THR A 144 0.03 12.60 2.81
C THR A 144 -1.38 12.17 3.22
N ALA A 145 -1.61 10.86 3.39
CA ALA A 145 -2.87 10.32 3.89
C ALA A 145 -3.20 10.84 5.29
N TYR A 146 -2.21 10.96 6.18
CA TYR A 146 -2.40 11.51 7.51
C TYR A 146 -2.81 12.98 7.48
N LEU A 147 -2.12 13.81 6.67
CA LEU A 147 -2.43 15.24 6.53
C LEU A 147 -3.83 15.46 5.95
N LEU A 148 -4.21 14.71 4.91
CA LEU A 148 -5.54 14.80 4.30
C LEU A 148 -6.65 14.29 5.23
N SER A 149 -6.40 13.19 5.96
CA SER A 149 -7.38 12.65 6.91
C SER A 149 -7.57 13.51 8.16
N ARG A 150 -6.58 14.34 8.52
CA ARG A 150 -6.68 15.26 9.65
C ARG A 150 -7.79 16.29 9.45
N GLY A 151 -7.90 16.88 8.26
CA GLY A 151 -8.96 17.84 7.95
C GLY A 151 -10.37 17.24 8.05
N ILE A 152 -10.53 15.97 7.66
CA ILE A 152 -11.81 15.25 7.78
C ILE A 152 -12.18 15.00 9.25
N ARG A 153 -11.21 14.57 10.08
CA ARG A 153 -11.43 14.36 11.52
C ARG A 153 -11.83 15.64 12.26
N GLU A 154 -11.19 16.75 11.92
CA GLU A 154 -11.49 18.05 12.53
C GLU A 154 -12.92 18.51 12.23
N GLN A 155 -13.40 18.29 10.99
CA GLN A 155 -14.79 18.59 10.60
C GLN A 155 -15.81 17.70 11.32
N SER A 156 -15.57 16.39 11.41
CA SER A 156 -16.45 15.48 12.16
C SER A 156 -16.53 15.83 13.65
N ALA A 157 -15.41 16.23 14.25
CA ALA A 157 -15.37 16.64 15.66
C ALA A 157 -16.10 17.97 15.91
N LEU A 158 -16.07 18.90 14.96
CA LEU A 158 -16.82 20.16 15.02
C LEU A 158 -18.33 19.93 14.88
N ALA A 159 -18.75 19.06 13.95
CA ALA A 159 -20.16 18.69 13.78
C ALA A 159 -20.74 18.00 15.02
N ALA A 160 -19.96 17.16 15.70
CA ALA A 160 -20.37 16.52 16.95
C ALA A 160 -20.50 17.49 18.13
N ARG A 161 -19.82 18.65 18.09
CA ARG A 161 -19.90 19.68 19.13
C ARG A 161 -21.08 20.64 18.96
N HIS A 162 -21.66 20.71 17.76
CA HIS A 162 -22.86 21.50 17.45
C HIS A 162 -23.94 20.59 16.85
N PRO A 163 -24.54 19.69 17.66
CA PRO A 163 -25.72 18.96 17.21
C PRO A 163 -26.87 19.95 17.03
N VAL A 164 -27.41 20.01 15.81
CA VAL A 164 -28.62 20.78 15.47
C VAL A 164 -29.84 20.13 16.11
#